data_AF-A0A2E7C9A2-F1
#
_entry.id   AF-A0A2E7C9A2-F1
#
_cell.length_a   1.000
_cell.length_b   1.000
_cell.length_c   1.000
_cell.angle_alpha   90.00
_cell.angle_beta   90.00
_cell.angle_gamma   90.00
#
_symmetry.space_group_name_H-M   'P 1'
#
loop_
_entity.id
_entity.type
_entity.pdbx_description
1 polymer ?
#
loop_
_entity_poly.entity_id
_entity_poly.type
_entity_poly.pdbx_seq_one_letter_code
_entity_poly.pdbx_strand_id
1 'polypeptide(L)'
;MRQTLLLNLSIIFLGSTSFGQSTPCSELFISEYIEGWSNNKAIEIYNPTNDVVDLTDYRLERYSNGSNSALDNQKVELSGTLQPNSVVVVVLDKQDPDGVDFEAPVWDELAEAADLWVCPVYEENNAMYFNGNDAMVLRKISTNTPIDIFGKIGEDPGETGWAGMTQNHTLIRKTSVTYGDIDALNDYLVVDEWDGILWSSDSLSYSLDSVFLNLGSHTCECGTTDINEIEHVVNVKVYPNPISDDVIWVTSESEIREVVIYNLAGQKINHKFINGFQVAEISMGATISGLYIMEVVLETGARTTRRIVLK
;
A
#
# COMPACT_ATOMS: atom_id res chain seq x y z
N MET A 1 -47.78 -3.23 56.20
CA MET A 1 -46.56 -2.86 55.45
C MET A 1 -46.34 -3.88 54.35
N ARG A 2 -46.55 -3.50 53.10
CA ARG A 2 -46.10 -4.26 51.92
C ARG A 2 -45.53 -3.22 50.95
N GLN A 3 -44.21 -3.16 50.86
CA GLN A 3 -43.52 -2.38 49.83
C GLN A 3 -43.28 -3.31 48.64
N THR A 4 -43.82 -2.93 47.49
CA THR A 4 -43.64 -3.62 46.21
C THR A 4 -42.37 -3.07 45.57
N LEU A 5 -41.37 -3.93 45.38
CA LEU A 5 -40.11 -3.58 44.72
C LEU A 5 -40.30 -3.68 43.20
N LEU A 6 -40.18 -2.56 42.48
CA LEU A 6 -40.17 -2.53 41.02
C LEU A 6 -38.72 -2.63 40.53
N LEU A 7 -38.40 -3.71 39.82
CA LEU A 7 -37.10 -3.95 39.21
C LEU A 7 -37.12 -3.36 37.79
N ASN A 8 -36.42 -2.24 37.57
CA ASN A 8 -36.19 -1.69 36.22
C ASN A 8 -35.10 -2.52 35.53
N LEU A 9 -35.49 -3.27 34.51
CA LEU A 9 -34.56 -4.02 33.66
C LEU A 9 -34.20 -3.15 32.44
N SER A 10 -33.10 -2.41 32.53
CA SER A 10 -32.55 -1.66 31.40
C SER A 10 -31.85 -2.63 30.44
N ILE A 11 -32.41 -2.81 29.24
CA ILE A 11 -31.78 -3.55 28.15
C ILE A 11 -30.68 -2.65 27.56
N ILE A 12 -29.43 -3.01 27.81
CA ILE A 12 -28.26 -2.39 27.18
C ILE A 12 -28.16 -2.96 25.76
N PHE A 13 -28.56 -2.16 24.78
CA PHE A 13 -28.31 -2.44 23.37
C PHE A 13 -26.81 -2.19 23.10
N LEU A 14 -26.01 -3.25 23.10
CA LEU A 14 -24.63 -3.19 22.59
C LEU A 14 -24.71 -3.06 21.07
N GLY A 15 -24.79 -1.81 20.60
CA GLY A 15 -24.50 -1.50 19.20
C GLY A 15 -23.01 -1.71 18.99
N SER A 16 -22.64 -2.73 18.21
CA SER A 16 -21.30 -2.87 17.68
C SER A 16 -21.06 -1.70 16.71
N THR A 17 -20.34 -0.69 17.17
CA THR A 17 -19.75 0.32 16.28
C THR A 17 -18.68 -0.40 15.45
N SER A 18 -18.99 -0.68 14.20
CA SER A 18 -17.98 -1.03 13.21
C SER A 18 -17.08 0.19 13.05
N PHE A 19 -15.88 0.15 13.62
CA PHE A 19 -14.81 1.05 13.24
C PHE A 19 -14.60 0.86 11.73
N GLY A 20 -14.80 1.93 10.95
CA GLY A 20 -14.62 1.88 9.51
C GLY A 20 -13.14 1.72 9.23
N GLN A 21 -12.68 0.49 9.02
CA GLN A 21 -11.34 0.27 8.52
C GLN A 21 -11.36 0.59 7.02
N SER A 22 -10.55 1.54 6.58
CA SER A 22 -10.38 1.83 5.15
C SER A 22 -9.82 0.59 4.45
N THR A 23 -10.33 0.31 3.25
CA THR A 23 -9.82 -0.81 2.46
C THR A 23 -8.44 -0.42 1.93
N PRO A 24 -7.40 -1.25 2.12
CA PRO A 24 -6.08 -0.97 1.58
C PRO A 24 -6.14 -0.61 0.09
N CYS A 25 -5.41 0.43 -0.29
CA CYS A 25 -5.16 0.82 -1.68
C CYS A 25 -6.42 1.19 -2.48
N SER A 26 -7.48 1.60 -1.78
CA SER A 26 -8.77 1.95 -2.39
C SER A 26 -9.02 3.45 -2.48
N GLU A 27 -8.14 4.26 -1.90
CA GLU A 27 -8.31 5.70 -1.79
C GLU A 27 -6.94 6.39 -1.67
N LEU A 28 -6.89 7.68 -2.03
CA LEU A 28 -5.71 8.53 -1.92
C LEU A 28 -5.21 8.62 -0.47
N PHE A 29 -3.93 8.92 -0.27
CA PHE A 29 -3.39 9.27 1.05
C PHE A 29 -2.15 10.18 0.90
N ILE A 30 -1.73 10.80 2.01
CA ILE A 30 -0.55 11.66 2.04
C ILE A 30 0.69 10.77 2.09
N SER A 31 1.55 10.85 1.07
CA SER A 31 2.78 10.06 0.97
C SER A 31 4.02 10.79 1.47
N GLU A 32 4.00 12.13 1.47
CA GLU A 32 5.11 12.92 2.01
C GLU A 32 4.60 14.22 2.63
N TYR A 33 5.20 14.60 3.77
CA TYR A 33 5.00 15.88 4.44
C TYR A 33 6.36 16.54 4.63
N ILE A 34 6.49 17.78 4.16
CA ILE A 34 7.75 18.53 4.27
C ILE A 34 7.51 19.87 4.95
N GLU A 35 8.10 20.03 6.13
CA GLU A 35 8.21 21.32 6.82
C GLU A 35 9.64 21.82 6.66
N GLY A 36 9.88 22.54 5.55
CA GLY A 36 11.18 23.12 5.18
C GLY A 36 11.35 24.57 5.61
N TRP A 37 12.50 25.16 5.27
CA TRP A 37 12.83 26.53 5.66
C TRP A 37 11.90 27.54 4.98
N SER A 38 11.38 28.49 5.76
CA SER A 38 10.53 29.57 5.23
C SER A 38 9.34 29.01 4.42
N ASN A 39 9.20 29.37 3.15
CA ASN A 39 8.11 28.96 2.26
C ASN A 39 8.28 27.55 1.65
N ASN A 40 9.38 26.86 1.94
CA ASN A 40 9.67 25.54 1.39
C ASN A 40 8.85 24.44 2.08
N LYS A 41 7.57 24.36 1.75
CA LYS A 41 6.62 23.42 2.34
C LYS A 41 5.90 22.66 1.25
N ALA A 42 5.75 21.36 1.45
CA ALA A 42 5.14 20.48 0.48
C ALA A 42 4.28 19.41 1.15
N ILE A 43 3.20 19.05 0.47
CA ILE A 43 2.40 17.86 0.76
C ILE A 43 2.33 17.05 -0.53
N GLU A 44 2.79 15.80 -0.47
CA GLU A 44 2.64 14.85 -1.57
C GLU A 44 1.44 13.94 -1.31
N ILE A 45 0.58 13.76 -2.30
CA ILE A 45 -0.58 12.88 -2.25
C ILE A 45 -0.39 11.76 -3.27
N TYR A 46 -0.50 10.51 -2.82
CA TYR A 46 -0.34 9.33 -3.65
C TYR A 46 -1.69 8.69 -4.00
N ASN A 47 -1.81 8.21 -5.25
CA ASN A 47 -2.91 7.38 -5.71
C ASN A 47 -2.49 5.90 -5.75
N PRO A 48 -2.79 5.09 -4.72
CA PRO A 48 -2.51 3.65 -4.73
C PRO A 48 -3.47 2.84 -5.59
N THR A 49 -4.51 3.47 -6.16
CA THR A 49 -5.57 2.76 -6.88
C THR A 49 -5.14 2.45 -8.32
N ASN A 50 -5.91 1.59 -8.99
CA ASN A 50 -5.73 1.28 -10.40
C ASN A 50 -6.49 2.22 -11.35
N ASP A 51 -7.19 3.21 -10.79
CA ASP A 51 -8.05 4.14 -11.55
C ASP A 51 -7.50 5.56 -11.51
N VAL A 52 -7.84 6.34 -12.55
CA VAL A 52 -7.57 7.78 -12.57
C VAL A 52 -8.52 8.45 -11.58
N VAL A 53 -7.99 9.26 -10.66
CA VAL A 53 -8.77 9.99 -9.67
C VAL A 53 -8.91 11.46 -10.09
N ASP A 54 -10.12 12.00 -9.99
CA ASP A 54 -10.38 13.44 -10.16
C ASP A 54 -10.10 14.16 -8.85
N LEU A 55 -9.07 15.02 -8.85
CA LEU A 55 -8.64 15.75 -7.64
C LEU A 55 -9.59 16.90 -7.28
N THR A 56 -10.52 17.30 -8.17
CA THR A 56 -11.48 18.37 -7.87
C THR A 56 -12.49 17.99 -6.79
N ASP A 57 -12.62 16.69 -6.46
CA ASP A 57 -13.40 16.21 -5.31
C ASP A 57 -12.57 16.15 -4.01
N TYR A 58 -11.35 16.68 -4.00
CA TYR A 58 -10.44 16.63 -2.86
C TYR A 58 -9.96 18.02 -2.44
N ARG A 59 -9.70 18.18 -1.15
CA ARG A 59 -9.07 19.38 -0.58
C ARG A 59 -8.15 19.04 0.57
N LEU A 60 -7.14 19.88 0.78
CA LEU A 60 -6.34 19.89 2.01
C LEU A 60 -6.93 20.90 3.00
N GLU A 61 -6.96 20.53 4.27
CA GLU A 61 -7.41 21.38 5.37
C GLU A 61 -6.36 21.48 6.45
N ARG A 62 -6.07 22.69 6.91
CA ARG A 62 -5.15 22.95 8.03
C ARG A 62 -5.92 23.21 9.32
N TYR A 63 -5.67 22.39 10.32
CA TYR A 63 -6.18 22.56 11.68
C TYR A 63 -5.11 23.20 12.52
N SER A 64 -5.18 24.53 12.62
CA SER A 64 -4.03 25.28 13.09
C SER A 64 -3.82 25.23 14.61
N ASN A 65 -2.59 25.01 15.06
CA ASN A 65 -2.15 25.06 16.47
C ASN A 65 -3.12 24.34 17.44
N GLY A 66 -3.43 23.07 17.15
CA GLY A 66 -4.36 22.28 17.97
C GLY A 66 -5.83 22.71 17.89
N SER A 67 -6.24 23.43 16.85
CA SER A 67 -7.66 23.73 16.61
C SER A 67 -8.47 22.46 16.36
N ASN A 68 -9.74 22.47 16.79
CA ASN A 68 -10.71 21.41 16.49
C ASN A 68 -11.43 21.61 15.14
N SER A 69 -11.14 22.69 14.42
CA SER A 69 -11.76 23.02 13.14
C SER A 69 -10.84 23.85 12.25
N ALA A 70 -10.87 23.58 10.95
CA ALA A 70 -10.30 24.45 9.92
C ALA A 70 -11.27 25.57 9.52
N LEU A 71 -10.77 26.81 9.50
CA LEU A 71 -11.47 27.98 8.96
C LEU A 71 -11.60 27.90 7.44
N ASP A 72 -12.41 28.77 6.83
CA ASP A 72 -12.62 28.74 5.38
C ASP A 72 -11.35 29.09 4.58
N ASN A 73 -10.54 30.02 5.08
CA ASN A 73 -9.22 30.31 4.49
C ASN A 73 -8.13 29.29 4.86
N GLN A 74 -8.47 28.19 5.56
CA GLN A 74 -7.54 27.09 5.89
C GLN A 74 -7.80 25.84 5.03
N LYS A 75 -8.58 25.98 3.97
CA LYS A 75 -9.00 24.88 3.09
C LYS A 75 -8.56 25.21 1.67
N VAL A 76 -7.80 24.34 1.03
CA VAL A 76 -7.38 24.50 -0.36
C VAL A 76 -7.91 23.35 -1.19
N GLU A 77 -8.77 23.67 -2.16
CA GLU A 77 -9.30 22.70 -3.13
C GLU A 77 -8.19 22.29 -4.09
N LEU A 78 -8.10 20.99 -4.36
CA LEU A 78 -7.16 20.44 -5.34
C LEU A 78 -7.78 20.51 -6.73
N SER A 79 -6.96 20.31 -7.75
CA SER A 79 -7.42 20.37 -9.14
C SER A 79 -6.67 19.38 -10.03
N GLY A 80 -7.26 19.09 -11.19
CA GLY A 80 -6.70 18.16 -12.15
C GLY A 80 -7.06 16.71 -11.87
N THR A 81 -6.30 15.79 -12.44
CA THR A 81 -6.51 14.35 -12.32
C THR A 81 -5.21 13.66 -11.95
N LEU A 82 -5.28 12.67 -11.07
CA LEU A 82 -4.13 11.89 -10.63
C LEU A 82 -4.19 10.48 -11.23
N GLN A 83 -3.15 10.11 -11.98
CA GLN A 83 -3.05 8.79 -12.61
C GLN A 83 -2.86 7.68 -11.56
N PRO A 84 -3.19 6.41 -11.89
CA PRO A 84 -2.86 5.26 -11.05
C PRO A 84 -1.39 5.23 -10.66
N ASN A 85 -1.09 4.85 -9.43
CA ASN A 85 0.27 4.68 -8.89
C ASN A 85 1.17 5.91 -9.12
N SER A 86 0.58 7.10 -9.12
CA SER A 86 1.26 8.38 -9.31
C SER A 86 1.01 9.28 -8.11
N VAL A 87 1.83 10.33 -8.00
CA VAL A 87 1.72 11.34 -6.95
C VAL A 87 1.35 12.70 -7.52
N VAL A 88 0.89 13.60 -6.65
CA VAL A 88 0.79 15.03 -6.92
C VAL A 88 1.45 15.78 -5.77
N VAL A 89 2.36 16.70 -6.09
CA VAL A 89 3.06 17.54 -5.11
C VAL A 89 2.41 18.92 -5.04
N VAL A 90 1.87 19.26 -3.87
CA VAL A 90 1.20 20.55 -3.61
C VAL A 90 2.16 21.49 -2.90
N VAL A 91 2.36 22.69 -3.46
CA VAL A 91 3.33 23.69 -2.98
C VAL A 91 2.71 25.09 -3.02
N LEU A 92 3.11 25.94 -2.06
CA LEU A 92 2.72 27.35 -2.02
C LEU A 92 3.37 28.14 -3.17
N ASP A 93 2.61 28.97 -3.89
CA ASP A 93 3.10 29.76 -5.04
C ASP A 93 3.93 31.00 -4.63
N LYS A 94 5.05 30.77 -3.95
CA LYS A 94 6.03 31.79 -3.54
C LYS A 94 7.25 31.74 -4.45
N GLN A 95 7.06 31.72 -5.76
CA GLN A 95 8.15 31.61 -6.74
C GLN A 95 8.83 32.95 -7.07
N ASP A 96 8.20 34.08 -6.72
CA ASP A 96 8.71 35.41 -7.05
C ASP A 96 10.01 35.73 -6.28
N PRO A 97 11.17 35.86 -6.96
CA PRO A 97 12.43 36.21 -6.30
C PRO A 97 12.45 37.65 -5.79
N ASP A 98 11.57 38.52 -6.32
CA ASP A 98 11.41 39.92 -5.94
C ASP A 98 10.20 40.14 -5.01
N GLY A 99 9.79 39.10 -4.28
CA GLY A 99 8.64 39.08 -3.38
C GLY A 99 8.58 40.26 -2.38
N VAL A 100 7.43 40.43 -1.75
CA VAL A 100 7.23 41.55 -0.80
C VAL A 100 8.00 41.27 0.51
N ASP A 101 8.63 42.32 1.07
CA ASP A 101 9.46 42.28 2.28
C ASP A 101 10.75 41.43 2.16
N PHE A 102 11.00 40.52 3.11
CA PHE A 102 12.17 39.62 3.17
C PHE A 102 11.73 38.15 3.04
N GLU A 103 10.63 37.89 2.35
CA GLU A 103 10.20 36.52 2.08
C GLU A 103 11.18 35.84 1.13
N ALA A 104 11.57 34.61 1.46
CA ALA A 104 12.40 33.81 0.57
C ALA A 104 11.52 33.07 -0.44
N PRO A 105 11.93 33.01 -1.73
CA PRO A 105 11.19 32.21 -2.69
C PRO A 105 11.31 30.72 -2.35
N VAL A 106 10.38 29.93 -2.89
CA VAL A 106 10.52 28.47 -2.96
C VAL A 106 11.82 28.14 -3.70
N TRP A 107 12.57 27.19 -3.16
CA TRP A 107 13.82 26.72 -3.75
C TRP A 107 13.57 26.02 -5.10
N ASP A 108 14.55 26.15 -6.00
CA ASP A 108 14.44 25.64 -7.36
C ASP A 108 14.15 24.13 -7.38
N GLU A 109 14.76 23.38 -6.47
CA GLU A 109 14.56 21.93 -6.35
C GLU A 109 13.13 21.55 -5.94
N LEU A 110 12.51 22.31 -5.04
CA LEU A 110 11.10 22.11 -4.70
C LEU A 110 10.19 22.57 -5.83
N ALA A 111 10.54 23.65 -6.52
CA ALA A 111 9.80 24.13 -7.66
C ALA A 111 9.82 23.15 -8.84
N GLU A 112 10.91 22.39 -9.03
CA GLU A 112 11.00 21.33 -10.04
C GLU A 112 10.09 20.13 -9.71
N ALA A 113 9.90 19.83 -8.43
CA ALA A 113 9.02 18.74 -7.98
C ALA A 113 7.53 19.13 -7.91
N ALA A 114 7.19 20.42 -7.93
CA ALA A 114 5.82 20.90 -7.72
C ALA A 114 4.90 20.64 -8.92
N ASP A 115 3.74 20.04 -8.65
CA ASP A 115 2.68 19.82 -9.64
C ASP A 115 1.54 20.84 -9.51
N LEU A 116 1.20 21.21 -8.27
CA LEU A 116 0.11 22.13 -7.95
C LEU A 116 0.61 23.30 -7.11
N TRP A 117 0.56 24.49 -7.72
CA TRP A 117 0.83 25.76 -7.06
C TRP A 117 -0.45 26.33 -6.45
N VAL A 118 -0.42 26.63 -5.15
CA VAL A 118 -1.59 27.12 -4.42
C VAL A 118 -1.40 28.53 -3.86
N CYS A 119 -2.53 29.18 -3.57
CA CYS A 119 -2.62 30.59 -3.18
C CYS A 119 -1.53 31.04 -2.19
N PRO A 120 -0.67 32.01 -2.55
CA PRO A 120 0.44 32.50 -1.73
C PRO A 120 0.09 33.70 -0.85
N VAL A 121 -1.19 34.07 -0.78
CA VAL A 121 -1.70 35.18 0.02
C VAL A 121 -2.29 34.62 1.30
N TYR A 122 -1.59 34.83 2.42
CA TYR A 122 -1.94 34.25 3.72
C TYR A 122 -3.38 34.59 4.16
N GLU A 123 -3.83 35.82 3.91
CA GLU A 123 -5.17 36.27 4.28
C GLU A 123 -6.27 35.59 3.45
N GLU A 124 -5.97 35.20 2.21
CA GLU A 124 -6.91 34.52 1.30
C GLU A 124 -6.93 33.01 1.54
N ASN A 125 -5.76 32.40 1.67
CA ASN A 125 -5.61 30.99 1.99
C ASN A 125 -4.28 30.74 2.71
N ASN A 126 -4.35 30.13 3.90
CA ASN A 126 -3.17 29.76 4.68
C ASN A 126 -3.07 28.26 4.99
N ALA A 127 -3.67 27.40 4.16
CA ALA A 127 -3.62 25.95 4.33
C ALA A 127 -2.18 25.41 4.28
N MET A 128 -1.36 25.89 3.33
CA MET A 128 0.04 25.44 3.15
C MET A 128 1.07 26.20 4.00
N TYR A 129 0.62 27.00 4.98
CA TYR A 129 1.48 27.69 5.95
C TYR A 129 1.62 26.89 7.25
N PHE A 130 1.54 25.56 7.16
CA PHE A 130 1.74 24.70 8.32
C PHE A 130 3.19 24.76 8.81
N ASN A 131 3.45 24.57 10.10
CA ASN A 131 4.79 24.71 10.67
C ASN A 131 5.12 23.65 11.73
N GLY A 132 4.59 22.43 11.53
CA GLY A 132 4.92 21.26 12.34
C GLY A 132 4.03 21.00 13.54
N ASN A 133 3.21 21.97 13.96
CA ASN A 133 2.25 21.79 15.05
C ASN A 133 0.78 21.95 14.61
N ASP A 134 0.54 21.93 13.30
CA ASP A 134 -0.79 21.93 12.70
C ASP A 134 -1.12 20.53 12.17
N ALA A 135 -2.35 20.07 12.39
CA ALA A 135 -2.82 18.86 11.74
C ALA A 135 -3.28 19.17 10.31
N MET A 136 -2.91 18.32 9.36
CA MET A 136 -3.25 18.42 7.95
C MET A 136 -4.21 17.30 7.58
N VAL A 137 -5.30 17.62 6.91
CA VAL A 137 -6.34 16.64 6.53
C VAL A 137 -6.55 16.66 5.04
N LEU A 138 -6.37 15.51 4.39
CA LEU A 138 -6.90 15.27 3.05
C LEU A 138 -8.37 14.89 3.19
N ARG A 139 -9.27 15.63 2.53
CA ARG A 139 -10.71 15.42 2.63
C ARG A 139 -11.35 15.29 1.26
N LYS A 140 -12.30 14.36 1.15
CA LYS A 140 -13.20 14.26 0.00
C LYS A 140 -14.39 15.20 0.16
N ILE A 141 -14.61 16.08 -0.80
CA ILE A 141 -15.55 17.20 -0.74
C ILE A 141 -16.99 16.70 -0.82
N SER A 142 -17.30 15.83 -1.78
CA SER A 142 -18.64 15.30 -2.07
C SER A 142 -19.28 14.60 -0.88
N THR A 143 -18.48 13.87 -0.10
CA THR A 143 -18.92 13.11 1.08
C THR A 143 -18.59 13.82 2.39
N ASN A 144 -17.77 14.87 2.36
CA ASN A 144 -17.20 15.55 3.52
C ASN A 144 -16.42 14.61 4.46
N THR A 145 -15.87 13.51 3.95
CA THR A 145 -15.16 12.49 4.76
C THR A 145 -13.65 12.73 4.75
N PRO A 146 -12.97 12.67 5.93
CA PRO A 146 -11.52 12.64 5.95
C PRO A 146 -11.03 11.37 5.27
N ILE A 147 -9.95 11.51 4.53
CA ILE A 147 -9.31 10.45 3.75
C ILE A 147 -7.95 10.11 4.34
N ASP A 148 -7.24 11.13 4.79
CA ASP A 148 -6.02 10.98 5.58
C ASP A 148 -5.88 12.16 6.55
N ILE A 149 -5.37 11.88 7.75
CA ILE A 149 -5.15 12.84 8.82
C ILE A 149 -3.68 12.70 9.24
N PHE A 150 -2.91 13.73 8.93
CA PHE A 150 -1.56 13.91 9.43
C PHE A 150 -1.59 14.79 10.67
N GLY A 151 -1.14 14.29 11.81
CA GLY A 151 -1.23 15.00 13.10
C GLY A 151 -2.49 14.64 13.88
N LYS A 152 -2.74 15.37 14.97
CA LYS A 152 -3.89 15.13 15.85
C LYS A 152 -4.75 16.38 16.00
N ILE A 153 -5.97 16.29 15.48
CA ILE A 153 -6.95 17.39 15.56
C ILE A 153 -7.26 17.68 17.04
N GLY A 154 -7.26 18.95 17.42
CA GLY A 154 -7.52 19.36 18.80
C GLY A 154 -6.30 19.29 19.73
N GLU A 155 -5.12 18.88 19.23
CA GLU A 155 -3.89 18.79 20.02
C GLU A 155 -2.78 19.66 19.40
N ASP A 156 -2.15 20.51 20.22
CA ASP A 156 -0.96 21.26 19.84
C ASP A 156 0.28 20.56 20.42
N PRO A 157 1.15 19.96 19.59
CA PRO A 157 2.35 19.28 20.06
C PRO A 157 3.47 20.25 20.50
N GLY A 158 3.26 21.56 20.38
CA GLY A 158 4.24 22.59 20.69
C GLY A 158 5.34 22.72 19.63
N GLU A 159 6.40 23.44 19.98
CA GLU A 159 7.41 23.90 19.01
C GLU A 159 8.12 22.76 18.27
N THR A 160 8.34 21.61 18.89
CA THR A 160 9.06 20.50 18.25
C THR A 160 8.19 19.62 17.35
N GLY A 161 6.86 19.84 17.36
CA GLY A 161 5.91 18.98 16.67
C GLY A 161 5.76 17.59 17.33
N TRP A 162 4.85 16.77 16.80
CA TRP A 162 4.63 15.40 17.27
C TRP A 162 5.91 14.57 17.19
N ALA A 163 6.20 13.84 18.27
CA ALA A 163 7.42 13.05 18.46
C ALA A 163 8.75 13.82 18.28
N GLY A 164 8.73 15.16 18.21
CA GLY A 164 9.91 15.95 17.84
C GLY A 164 10.29 15.85 16.36
N MET A 165 9.37 15.41 15.49
CA MET A 165 9.67 14.99 14.11
C MET A 165 8.86 15.71 13.02
N THR A 166 7.92 16.59 13.38
CA THR A 166 7.03 17.25 12.38
C THR A 166 7.41 18.70 12.11
N GLN A 167 8.36 19.27 12.88
CA GLN A 167 9.00 20.56 12.60
C GLN A 167 10.43 20.33 12.08
N ASN A 168 10.84 21.03 11.02
CA ASN A 168 12.14 20.92 10.35
C ASN A 168 12.47 19.51 9.85
N HIS A 169 11.47 18.81 9.32
CA HIS A 169 11.63 17.45 8.81
C HIS A 169 10.97 17.26 7.45
N THR A 170 11.55 16.32 6.73
CA THR A 170 10.91 15.60 5.62
C THR A 170 10.42 14.27 6.18
N LEU A 171 9.12 14.01 6.08
CA LEU A 171 8.47 12.79 6.56
C LEU A 171 7.90 12.04 5.37
N ILE A 172 8.42 10.84 5.16
CA ILE A 172 8.05 9.96 4.04
C ILE A 172 7.18 8.85 4.61
N ARG A 173 5.99 8.63 4.02
CA ARG A 173 5.09 7.56 4.44
C ARG A 173 5.78 6.22 4.20
N LYS A 174 5.68 5.30 5.15
CA LYS A 174 6.27 3.95 5.02
C LYS A 174 5.54 3.15 3.94
N THR A 175 6.28 2.29 3.23
CA THR A 175 5.71 1.42 2.20
C THR A 175 4.66 0.44 2.74
N SER A 176 4.74 0.06 4.02
CA SER A 176 3.76 -0.80 4.67
C SER A 176 2.42 -0.13 4.92
N VAL A 177 2.35 1.21 4.81
CA VAL A 177 1.11 1.95 4.96
C VAL A 177 0.40 1.99 3.61
N THR A 178 -0.81 1.45 3.59
CA THR A 178 -1.58 1.22 2.37
C THR A 178 -2.89 2.01 2.33
N TYR A 179 -3.13 2.87 3.31
CA TYR A 179 -4.30 3.74 3.41
C TYR A 179 -4.01 4.91 4.38
N GLY A 180 -4.78 5.98 4.26
CA GLY A 180 -4.72 7.13 5.17
C GLY A 180 -5.45 6.90 6.49
N ASP A 181 -5.05 7.64 7.52
CA ASP A 181 -5.73 7.65 8.81
C ASP A 181 -7.02 8.49 8.72
N ILE A 182 -8.15 7.93 9.13
CA ILE A 182 -9.45 8.60 9.09
C ILE A 182 -10.07 8.80 10.47
N ASP A 183 -9.42 8.30 11.53
CA ASP A 183 -9.94 8.39 12.89
C ASP A 183 -9.31 9.56 13.64
N ALA A 184 -9.99 10.71 13.62
CA ALA A 184 -9.53 11.91 14.32
C ALA A 184 -9.39 11.77 15.85
N LEU A 185 -9.84 10.66 16.45
CA LEU A 185 -9.82 10.44 17.90
C LEU A 185 -8.73 9.46 18.36
N ASN A 186 -8.05 8.78 17.44
CA ASN A 186 -6.96 7.89 17.80
C ASN A 186 -5.71 8.68 18.24
N ASP A 187 -4.72 7.97 18.77
CA ASP A 187 -3.43 8.58 19.05
C ASP A 187 -2.60 8.64 17.77
N TYR A 188 -2.04 9.82 17.49
CA TYR A 188 -1.14 10.01 16.37
C TYR A 188 0.31 9.71 16.77
N LEU A 189 0.85 8.61 16.23
CA LEU A 189 2.22 8.16 16.46
C LEU A 189 3.02 8.26 15.17
N VAL A 190 3.74 9.37 14.97
CA VAL A 190 4.53 9.66 13.75
C VAL A 190 5.39 8.46 13.33
N VAL A 191 6.09 7.85 14.28
CA VAL A 191 7.05 6.76 14.02
C VAL A 191 6.40 5.46 13.57
N ASP A 192 5.08 5.29 13.70
CA ASP A 192 4.40 4.08 13.25
C ASP A 192 4.24 4.10 11.72
N GLU A 193 4.00 5.28 11.15
CA GLU A 193 3.60 5.45 9.74
C GLU A 193 4.64 6.18 8.89
N TRP A 194 5.58 6.92 9.49
CA TRP A 194 6.49 7.81 8.78
C TRP A 194 7.96 7.51 9.08
N ASP A 195 8.80 7.64 8.06
CA ASP A 195 10.25 7.73 8.18
C ASP A 195 10.67 9.20 8.07
N GLY A 196 11.43 9.69 9.05
CA GLY A 196 11.78 11.11 9.15
C GLY A 196 13.24 11.43 8.91
N ILE A 197 13.47 12.48 8.12
CA ILE A 197 14.78 13.06 7.84
C ILE A 197 14.78 14.48 8.40
N LEU A 198 15.56 14.70 9.45
CA LEU A 198 15.81 16.04 9.98
C LEU A 198 16.64 16.82 8.97
N TRP A 199 16.25 18.06 8.67
CA TRP A 199 17.08 18.98 7.88
C TRP A 199 17.43 20.21 8.72
N SER A 200 18.56 20.84 8.42
CA SER A 200 18.93 22.12 9.03
C SER A 200 19.63 23.02 8.03
N SER A 201 19.40 24.33 8.12
CA SER A 201 20.05 25.33 7.28
C SER A 201 21.52 25.61 7.66
N ASP A 202 22.03 25.02 8.75
CA ASP A 202 23.35 25.30 9.36
C ASP A 202 24.26 24.06 9.47
N SER A 203 23.94 22.97 8.77
CA SER A 203 24.74 21.74 8.85
C SER A 203 25.71 21.64 7.69
N LEU A 204 27.01 21.65 8.01
CA LEU A 204 28.10 21.18 7.13
C LEU A 204 27.97 19.69 6.73
N SER A 205 26.87 19.01 7.09
CA SER A 205 26.62 17.59 6.89
C SER A 205 25.21 17.24 6.39
N TYR A 206 24.36 18.21 6.04
CA TYR A 206 23.08 17.96 5.35
C TYR A 206 22.91 19.02 4.27
N SER A 207 23.26 18.70 3.02
CA SER A 207 23.02 19.59 1.90
C SER A 207 21.51 19.75 1.68
N LEU A 208 21.07 20.95 1.29
CA LEU A 208 19.69 21.22 0.85
C LEU A 208 19.19 20.12 -0.11
N ASP A 209 20.11 19.54 -0.88
CA ASP A 209 19.89 18.41 -1.78
C ASP A 209 19.08 17.25 -1.18
N SER A 210 19.05 17.00 0.14
CA SER A 210 18.33 15.84 0.69
C SER A 210 16.85 16.07 1.02
N VAL A 211 16.39 17.32 1.08
CA VAL A 211 15.05 17.64 1.63
C VAL A 211 13.91 17.19 0.70
N PHE A 212 14.13 17.21 -0.62
CA PHE A 212 13.09 16.99 -1.63
C PHE A 212 13.32 15.75 -2.51
N LEU A 213 14.31 14.91 -2.20
CA LEU A 213 14.73 13.81 -3.07
C LEU A 213 13.67 12.73 -3.29
N ASN A 214 12.72 12.60 -2.37
CA ASN A 214 11.71 11.54 -2.41
C ASN A 214 10.40 12.02 -3.07
N LEU A 215 10.24 13.34 -3.26
CA LEU A 215 9.09 13.89 -3.95
C LEU A 215 9.03 13.39 -5.40
N GLY A 216 7.81 13.31 -5.91
CA GLY A 216 7.51 12.89 -7.28
C GLY A 216 7.36 11.39 -7.43
N SER A 217 7.50 10.60 -6.36
CA SER A 217 7.20 9.17 -6.40
C SER A 217 6.91 8.57 -5.03
N HIS A 218 5.96 7.64 -4.98
CA HIS A 218 5.71 6.83 -3.80
C HIS A 218 5.36 5.40 -4.20
N THR A 219 5.66 4.44 -3.32
CA THR A 219 5.28 3.04 -3.49
C THR A 219 4.82 2.48 -2.16
N CYS A 220 3.77 1.67 -2.16
CA CYS A 220 3.34 0.94 -0.98
C CYS A 220 2.97 -0.51 -1.29
N GLU A 221 2.79 -1.32 -0.25
CA GLU A 221 2.59 -2.77 -0.29
C GLU A 221 1.15 -3.16 -0.74
N CYS A 222 0.67 -2.56 -1.83
CA CYS A 222 -0.66 -2.78 -2.40
C CYS A 222 -0.84 -4.11 -3.17
N GLY A 223 0.10 -5.05 -3.04
CA GLY A 223 -0.03 -6.40 -3.60
C GLY A 223 -0.06 -6.47 -5.13
N THR A 224 0.45 -5.46 -5.85
CA THR A 224 0.42 -5.44 -7.33
C THR A 224 1.31 -6.50 -8.00
N THR A 225 2.00 -7.32 -7.20
CA THR A 225 2.83 -8.47 -7.66
C THR A 225 2.51 -9.79 -6.95
N ASP A 226 1.28 -10.00 -6.48
CA ASP A 226 0.90 -11.33 -5.98
C ASP A 226 0.79 -12.33 -7.13
N ILE A 227 1.83 -13.15 -7.29
CA ILE A 227 1.71 -14.42 -8.00
C ILE A 227 0.95 -15.35 -7.05
N ASN A 228 -0.37 -15.43 -7.22
CA ASN A 228 -1.14 -16.53 -6.64
C ASN A 228 -0.70 -17.84 -7.32
N GLU A 229 0.39 -18.45 -6.83
CA GLU A 229 0.66 -19.86 -7.12
C GLU A 229 -0.49 -20.65 -6.49
N ILE A 230 -1.51 -20.96 -7.28
CA ILE A 230 -2.48 -21.96 -6.91
C ILE A 230 -1.70 -23.27 -6.83
N GLU A 231 -1.34 -23.69 -5.61
CA GLU A 231 -0.89 -25.06 -5.36
C GLU A 231 -2.06 -26.00 -5.73
N HIS A 232 -2.14 -26.35 -7.01
CA HIS A 232 -2.98 -27.45 -7.43
C HIS A 232 -2.35 -28.72 -6.86
N VAL A 233 -2.84 -29.14 -5.69
CA VAL A 233 -2.52 -30.45 -5.11
C VAL A 233 -3.07 -31.52 -6.05
N VAL A 234 -2.24 -31.93 -7.01
CA VAL A 234 -2.59 -32.98 -7.97
C VAL A 234 -2.40 -34.35 -7.31
N ASN A 235 -3.53 -34.98 -6.98
CA ASN A 235 -3.54 -36.32 -6.39
C ASN A 235 -3.41 -37.38 -7.50
N VAL A 236 -2.16 -37.75 -7.82
CA VAL A 236 -1.85 -38.87 -8.71
C VAL A 236 -1.34 -40.07 -7.90
N LYS A 237 -1.98 -41.22 -8.10
CA LYS A 237 -1.57 -42.52 -7.55
C LYS A 237 -0.92 -43.35 -8.65
N VAL A 238 0.10 -44.11 -8.26
CA VAL A 238 0.91 -44.90 -9.18
C VAL A 238 1.09 -46.30 -8.60
N TYR A 239 0.70 -47.34 -9.32
CA TYR A 239 0.77 -48.72 -8.86
C TYR A 239 0.93 -49.74 -10.01
N PRO A 240 1.61 -50.88 -9.80
CA PRO A 240 2.41 -51.18 -8.62
C PRO A 240 3.70 -50.36 -8.62
N ASN A 241 4.17 -50.01 -7.42
CA ASN A 241 5.49 -49.42 -7.21
C ASN A 241 6.06 -50.06 -5.93
N PRO A 242 7.05 -50.98 -6.02
CA PRO A 242 7.87 -51.30 -7.20
C PRO A 242 7.16 -52.09 -8.32
N ILE A 243 7.59 -51.89 -9.56
CA ILE A 243 7.09 -52.49 -10.81
C ILE A 243 7.80 -53.83 -11.04
N SER A 244 7.05 -54.89 -11.37
CA SER A 244 7.60 -56.24 -11.62
C SER A 244 7.28 -56.79 -13.02
N ASP A 245 6.18 -56.37 -13.63
CA ASP A 245 5.69 -56.90 -14.91
C ASP A 245 5.77 -55.87 -16.06
N ASP A 246 6.76 -54.96 -16.02
CA ASP A 246 6.97 -53.85 -16.98
C ASP A 246 5.81 -52.85 -17.12
N VAL A 247 4.64 -53.10 -16.52
CA VAL A 247 3.44 -52.26 -16.59
C VAL A 247 3.21 -51.52 -15.28
N ILE A 248 2.87 -50.24 -15.41
CA ILE A 248 2.49 -49.36 -14.31
C ILE A 248 1.18 -48.62 -14.63
N TRP A 249 0.30 -48.55 -13.64
CA TRP A 249 -0.96 -47.83 -13.70
C TRP A 249 -0.83 -46.48 -13.01
N VAL A 250 -1.29 -45.45 -13.69
CA VAL A 250 -1.37 -44.08 -13.18
C VAL A 250 -2.84 -43.70 -13.09
N THR A 251 -3.30 -43.29 -11.92
CA THR A 251 -4.65 -42.80 -11.71
C THR A 251 -4.63 -41.39 -11.14
N SER A 252 -5.54 -40.55 -11.63
CA SER A 252 -5.70 -39.17 -11.20
C SER A 252 -7.18 -38.82 -11.01
N GLU A 253 -7.46 -37.82 -10.17
CA GLU A 253 -8.80 -37.24 -10.04
C GLU A 253 -9.19 -36.39 -11.27
N SER A 254 -8.20 -35.98 -12.09
CA SER A 254 -8.39 -35.19 -13.31
C SER A 254 -7.90 -35.93 -14.55
N GLU A 255 -8.35 -35.47 -15.71
CA GLU A 255 -7.98 -36.04 -17.01
C GLU A 255 -6.47 -35.91 -17.28
N ILE A 256 -5.82 -37.02 -17.65
CA ILE A 256 -4.39 -37.07 -17.92
C ILE A 256 -4.15 -36.77 -19.40
N ARG A 257 -3.28 -35.82 -19.68
CA ARG A 257 -2.85 -35.46 -21.04
C ARG A 257 -1.72 -36.37 -21.50
N GLU A 258 -0.66 -36.44 -20.70
CA GLU A 258 0.53 -37.22 -21.02
C GLU A 258 1.27 -37.69 -19.77
N VAL A 259 2.02 -38.78 -19.93
CA VAL A 259 2.96 -39.32 -18.94
C VAL A 259 4.33 -39.46 -19.58
N VAL A 260 5.35 -38.95 -18.90
CA VAL A 260 6.74 -39.00 -19.33
C VAL A 260 7.59 -39.66 -18.25
N ILE A 261 8.46 -40.58 -18.64
CA ILE A 261 9.35 -41.29 -17.72
C ILE A 261 10.79 -40.94 -18.05
N TYR A 262 11.55 -40.57 -17.02
CA TYR A 262 12.96 -40.21 -17.11
C TYR A 262 13.79 -41.16 -16.24
N ASN A 263 15.03 -41.41 -16.66
CA ASN A 263 16.05 -41.98 -15.78
C ASN A 263 16.65 -40.88 -14.88
N LEU A 264 17.53 -41.26 -13.94
CA LEU A 264 18.17 -40.30 -13.03
C LEU A 264 19.15 -39.34 -13.71
N ALA A 265 19.55 -39.61 -14.96
CA ALA A 265 20.34 -38.68 -15.77
C ALA A 265 19.46 -37.67 -16.54
N GLY A 266 18.13 -37.69 -16.36
CA GLY A 266 17.19 -36.82 -17.04
C GLY A 266 16.86 -37.24 -18.48
N GLN A 267 17.32 -38.40 -18.93
CA GLN A 267 17.02 -38.90 -20.27
C GLN A 267 15.60 -39.46 -20.30
N LYS A 268 14.82 -39.06 -21.31
CA LYS A 268 13.45 -39.55 -21.54
C LYS A 268 13.48 -41.01 -22.00
N ILE A 269 12.92 -41.89 -21.19
CA ILE A 269 12.82 -43.33 -21.41
C ILE A 269 11.50 -43.68 -22.09
N ASN A 270 10.42 -43.05 -21.66
CA ASN A 270 9.09 -43.27 -22.23
C ASN A 270 8.29 -41.98 -22.27
N HIS A 271 7.36 -41.90 -23.21
CA HIS A 271 6.44 -40.78 -23.38
C HIS A 271 5.15 -41.31 -24.00
N LYS A 272 4.04 -41.17 -23.29
CA LYS A 272 2.72 -41.61 -23.75
C LYS A 272 1.68 -40.52 -23.57
N PHE A 273 0.98 -40.20 -24.65
CA PHE A 273 -0.23 -39.38 -24.61
C PHE A 273 -1.42 -40.23 -24.19
N ILE A 274 -2.22 -39.73 -23.25
CA ILE A 274 -3.36 -40.42 -22.63
C ILE A 274 -4.70 -39.86 -23.14
N ASN A 275 -4.70 -38.69 -23.79
CA ASN A 275 -5.87 -38.09 -24.45
C ASN A 275 -7.10 -37.94 -23.52
N GLY A 276 -6.88 -37.54 -22.27
CA GLY A 276 -7.95 -37.13 -21.37
C GLY A 276 -8.53 -38.22 -20.47
N PHE A 277 -7.98 -39.44 -20.43
CA PHE A 277 -8.44 -40.45 -19.46
C PHE A 277 -7.86 -40.20 -18.05
N GLN A 278 -8.66 -40.48 -17.01
CA GLN A 278 -8.24 -40.43 -15.60
C GLN A 278 -7.35 -41.61 -15.17
N VAL A 279 -7.27 -42.65 -16.01
CA VAL A 279 -6.47 -43.86 -15.78
C VAL A 279 -5.61 -44.13 -17.00
N ALA A 280 -4.32 -44.35 -16.78
CA ALA A 280 -3.35 -44.65 -17.80
C ALA A 280 -2.56 -45.92 -17.48
N GLU A 281 -2.47 -46.81 -18.46
CA GLU A 281 -1.54 -47.94 -18.44
C GLU A 281 -0.26 -47.53 -19.18
N ILE A 282 0.89 -47.63 -18.53
CA ILE A 282 2.20 -47.29 -19.10
C ILE A 282 3.08 -48.54 -19.05
N SER A 283 3.62 -48.96 -20.20
CA SER A 283 4.74 -49.90 -20.22
C SER A 283 6.02 -49.09 -20.00
N MET A 284 6.93 -49.57 -19.15
CA MET A 284 8.17 -48.86 -18.86
C MET A 284 9.06 -48.79 -20.10
N GLY A 285 9.07 -49.84 -20.93
CA GLY A 285 9.97 -49.93 -22.08
C GLY A 285 11.45 -49.89 -21.70
N ALA A 286 11.75 -50.05 -20.41
CA ALA A 286 13.07 -49.95 -19.82
C ALA A 286 13.56 -51.35 -19.44
N THR A 287 14.78 -51.70 -19.85
CA THR A 287 15.32 -53.05 -19.64
C THR A 287 16.22 -53.16 -18.40
N ILE A 288 16.43 -52.05 -17.69
CA ILE A 288 17.36 -51.96 -16.56
C ILE A 288 16.56 -51.66 -15.29
N SER A 289 16.66 -52.57 -14.31
CA SER A 289 16.14 -52.36 -12.96
C SER A 289 16.76 -51.11 -12.34
N GLY A 290 15.94 -50.29 -11.69
CA GLY A 290 16.42 -49.02 -11.12
C GLY A 290 15.32 -48.04 -10.73
N LEU A 291 15.76 -46.86 -10.30
CA LEU A 291 14.89 -45.75 -9.94
C LEU A 291 14.65 -44.85 -11.16
N TYR A 292 13.39 -44.48 -11.37
CA TYR A 292 12.95 -43.59 -12.43
C TYR A 292 12.07 -42.47 -11.86
N ILE A 293 11.96 -41.39 -12.61
CA ILE A 293 11.07 -40.26 -12.32
C ILE A 293 9.96 -40.27 -13.37
N MET A 294 8.72 -40.35 -12.93
CA MET A 294 7.54 -40.21 -13.77
C MET A 294 6.97 -38.80 -13.59
N GLU A 295 6.85 -38.06 -14.68
CA GLU A 295 6.10 -36.81 -14.77
C GLU A 295 4.72 -37.11 -15.36
N VAL A 296 3.68 -36.60 -14.72
CA VAL A 296 2.28 -36.71 -15.17
C VAL A 296 1.75 -35.31 -15.39
N VAL A 297 1.27 -35.05 -16.61
CA VAL A 297 0.70 -33.77 -17.02
C VAL A 297 -0.79 -33.95 -17.24
N LEU A 298 -1.59 -33.13 -16.57
CA LEU A 298 -3.05 -33.14 -16.69
C LEU A 298 -3.52 -32.25 -17.84
N GLU A 299 -4.76 -32.44 -18.29
CA GLU A 299 -5.39 -31.56 -19.28
C GLU A 299 -5.50 -30.11 -18.80
N THR A 300 -5.58 -29.88 -17.48
CA THR A 300 -5.53 -28.54 -16.86
C THR A 300 -4.17 -27.85 -17.00
N GLY A 301 -3.12 -28.56 -17.41
CA GLY A 301 -1.74 -28.07 -17.46
C GLY A 301 -0.96 -28.27 -16.16
N ALA A 302 -1.62 -28.70 -15.08
CA ALA A 302 -0.96 -29.05 -13.83
C ALA A 302 -0.04 -30.26 -14.02
N ARG A 303 1.12 -30.24 -13.33
CA ARG A 303 2.15 -31.27 -13.43
C ARG A 303 2.46 -31.85 -12.07
N THR A 304 2.74 -33.14 -12.01
CA THR A 304 3.25 -33.77 -10.79
C THR A 304 4.28 -34.83 -11.10
N THR A 305 5.24 -35.01 -10.20
CA THR A 305 6.26 -36.05 -10.33
C THR A 305 6.09 -37.15 -9.30
N ARG A 306 6.40 -38.40 -9.68
CA ARG A 306 6.41 -39.57 -8.80
C ARG A 306 7.68 -40.38 -9.03
N ARG A 307 8.30 -40.83 -7.93
CA ARG A 307 9.42 -41.77 -7.97
C ARG A 307 8.88 -43.18 -8.15
N ILE A 308 9.38 -43.89 -9.15
CA ILE A 308 8.98 -45.27 -9.44
C ILE A 308 10.20 -46.17 -9.48
N VAL A 309 10.06 -47.40 -9.00
CA VAL A 309 11.16 -48.38 -8.94
C VAL A 309 10.81 -49.55 -9.84
N LEU A 310 11.66 -49.84 -10.82
CA LEU A 310 11.60 -51.07 -11.62
C LEU A 310 12.52 -52.12 -10.98
N LYS A 311 11.98 -53.29 -10.65
CA LYS A 311 12.75 -54.42 -10.12
C LYS A 311 13.49 -55.18 -11.21
#